data_AF-A0A3C0SCN8-F1
#
_entry.id   AF-A0A3C0SCN8-F1
#
_cell.length_a   1.000
_cell.length_b   1.000
_cell.length_c   1.000
_cell.angle_alpha   90.00
_cell.angle_beta   90.00
_cell.angle_gamma   90.00
#
_symmetry.space_group_name_H-M   'P 1'
#
loop_
_entity.id
_entity.type
_entity.pdbx_description
1 polymer ?
#
loop_
_entity_poly.entity_id
_entity_poly.type
_entity_poly.pdbx_seq_one_letter_code
_entity_poly.pdbx_strand_id
1 'polypeptide(L)'
;MLDFKKPRIALSQNSSSICLFLISLFILLLPSIAIAESTPCQNASIHLRGDLDTVMARGGIWTLMEQTEGLKDQSMIGLQVDGKLSRTVGIFETLCESGKNPTKQLFVAIQNILGEARTTFNPSSSSDKLLEAINGLNKNLDELLAKIE
;
A
#
# COMPACT_ATOMS: atom_id res chain seq x y z
N MET A 1 -58.33 -43.61 37.20
CA MET A 1 -57.83 -42.45 37.96
C MET A 1 -56.34 -42.68 38.20
N LEU A 2 -55.49 -42.09 37.38
CA LEU A 2 -54.02 -42.20 37.46
C LEU A 2 -53.46 -40.78 37.49
N ASP A 3 -52.86 -40.46 38.62
CA ASP A 3 -52.35 -39.14 39.01
C ASP A 3 -50.93 -38.97 38.47
N PHE A 4 -50.73 -38.03 37.55
CA PHE A 4 -49.42 -37.72 36.98
C PHE A 4 -48.73 -36.62 37.78
N LYS A 5 -47.74 -37.03 38.57
CA LYS A 5 -46.83 -36.19 39.34
C LYS A 5 -46.09 -35.21 38.42
N LYS A 6 -46.28 -33.91 38.66
CA LYS A 6 -45.63 -32.80 37.94
C LYS A 6 -44.15 -32.68 38.36
N PRO A 7 -43.18 -32.56 37.43
CA PRO A 7 -41.79 -32.34 37.80
C PRO A 7 -41.56 -30.88 38.19
N ARG A 8 -40.94 -30.65 39.36
CA ARG A 8 -40.41 -29.32 39.75
C ARG A 8 -39.05 -29.15 39.10
N ILE A 9 -38.91 -28.14 38.25
CA ILE A 9 -37.62 -27.70 37.73
C ILE A 9 -36.99 -26.82 38.82
N ALA A 10 -35.90 -27.28 39.41
CA ALA A 10 -35.07 -26.50 40.31
C ALA A 10 -34.20 -25.54 39.47
N LEU A 11 -34.55 -24.25 39.45
CA LEU A 11 -33.61 -23.22 39.00
C LEU A 11 -32.61 -22.96 40.12
N SER A 12 -31.44 -23.57 39.99
CA SER A 12 -30.27 -23.36 40.83
C SER A 12 -29.62 -22.01 40.52
N GLN A 13 -29.40 -21.24 41.59
CA GLN A 13 -28.62 -20.00 41.64
C GLN A 13 -27.22 -20.17 41.03
N ASN A 14 -26.82 -19.22 40.17
CA ASN A 14 -25.46 -18.65 40.04
C ASN A 14 -25.33 -17.80 38.75
N SER A 15 -26.29 -16.89 38.50
CA SER A 15 -26.28 -16.02 37.32
C SER A 15 -25.10 -15.03 37.29
N SER A 16 -24.54 -14.67 38.45
CA SER A 16 -23.43 -13.71 38.56
C SER A 16 -22.10 -14.28 38.06
N SER A 17 -21.76 -15.53 38.40
CA SER A 17 -20.51 -16.17 37.95
C SER A 17 -20.50 -16.50 36.46
N ILE A 18 -21.64 -16.89 35.89
CA ILE A 18 -21.75 -17.19 34.46
C ILE A 18 -21.56 -15.92 33.62
N CYS A 19 -22.12 -14.79 34.08
CA CYS A 19 -21.96 -13.51 33.39
C CYS A 19 -20.50 -13.05 33.39
N LEU A 20 -19.80 -13.19 34.52
CA LEU A 20 -18.36 -12.88 34.63
C LEU A 20 -17.50 -13.78 33.73
N PHE A 21 -17.84 -15.08 33.64
CA PHE A 21 -17.13 -16.03 32.78
C PHE A 21 -17.29 -15.69 31.29
N LEU A 22 -18.50 -15.29 30.88
CA LEU A 22 -18.77 -14.89 29.50
C LEU A 22 -18.06 -13.59 29.12
N ILE A 23 -17.97 -12.61 30.04
CA ILE A 23 -17.21 -11.37 29.81
C ILE A 23 -15.72 -11.66 29.69
N SER A 24 -15.17 -12.53 30.55
CA SER A 24 -13.76 -12.94 30.46
C SER A 24 -13.44 -13.66 29.14
N LEU A 25 -14.36 -14.50 28.64
CA LEU A 25 -14.20 -15.18 27.36
C LEU A 25 -14.27 -14.20 26.19
N PHE A 26 -15.12 -13.17 26.28
CA PHE A 26 -15.22 -12.12 25.26
C PHE A 26 -13.94 -11.29 25.17
N ILE A 27 -13.30 -10.96 26.30
CA ILE A 27 -12.02 -10.23 26.32
C ILE A 27 -10.89 -11.05 25.67
N LEU A 28 -10.88 -12.38 25.85
CA LEU A 28 -9.91 -13.28 25.21
C LEU A 28 -10.13 -13.45 23.70
N LEU A 29 -11.34 -13.17 23.21
CA LEU A 29 -11.68 -13.21 21.78
C LEU A 29 -11.47 -11.87 21.08
N LEU A 30 -11.14 -10.80 21.81
CA LEU A 30 -10.74 -9.55 21.18
C LEU A 30 -9.34 -9.76 20.57
N PRO A 31 -9.18 -9.64 19.24
CA PRO A 31 -7.84 -9.63 18.66
C PRO A 31 -7.09 -8.48 19.32
N SER A 32 -5.89 -8.76 19.82
CA SER A 32 -5.02 -7.74 20.39
C SER A 32 -4.69 -6.74 19.28
N ILE A 33 -5.48 -5.68 19.18
CA ILE A 33 -5.17 -4.54 18.33
C ILE A 33 -4.01 -3.84 19.02
N ALA A 34 -2.79 -4.29 18.72
CA ALA A 34 -1.61 -3.48 18.89
C ALA A 34 -1.78 -2.31 17.92
N ILE A 35 -2.34 -1.20 18.41
CA ILE A 35 -2.36 0.05 17.68
C ILE A 35 -0.92 0.54 17.70
N ALA A 36 -0.13 0.10 16.71
CA ALA A 36 1.11 0.77 16.41
C ALA A 36 0.71 2.19 15.98
N GLU A 37 1.01 3.19 16.82
CA GLU A 37 0.96 4.58 16.38
C GLU A 37 1.81 4.68 15.12
N SER A 38 1.23 5.15 14.01
CA SER A 38 1.95 5.20 12.76
C SER A 38 3.13 6.16 12.92
N THR A 39 4.33 5.60 12.83
CA THR A 39 5.55 6.40 12.93
C THR A 39 5.58 7.39 11.76
N PRO A 40 6.27 8.54 11.88
CA PRO A 40 6.45 9.46 10.74
C PRO A 40 6.93 8.75 9.46
N CYS A 41 7.73 7.68 9.61
CA CYS A 41 8.15 6.81 8.53
C CYS A 41 6.99 6.10 7.84
N GLN A 42 6.10 5.46 8.61
CA GLN A 42 4.94 4.76 8.06
C GLN A 42 4.00 5.71 7.32
N ASN A 43 3.78 6.93 7.83
CA ASN A 43 2.95 7.92 7.15
C ASN A 43 3.59 8.38 5.82
N ALA A 44 4.91 8.60 5.80
CA ALA A 44 5.63 8.91 4.57
C ALA A 44 5.54 7.76 3.55
N SER A 45 5.64 6.53 4.04
CA SER A 45 5.52 5.32 3.24
C SER A 45 4.15 5.18 2.58
N ILE A 46 3.07 5.38 3.34
CA ILE A 46 1.69 5.39 2.84
C ILE A 46 1.52 6.45 1.74
N HIS A 47 2.14 7.63 1.93
CA HIS A 47 2.07 8.70 0.93
C HIS A 47 2.74 8.30 -0.39
N LEU A 48 3.96 7.76 -0.34
CA LEU A 48 4.68 7.29 -1.53
C LEU A 48 3.92 6.15 -2.22
N ARG A 49 3.34 5.23 -1.44
CA ARG A 49 2.51 4.16 -1.98
C ARG A 49 1.27 4.70 -2.69
N GLY A 50 0.58 5.67 -2.10
CA GLY A 50 -0.59 6.30 -2.72
C GLY A 50 -0.26 7.05 -4.02
N ASP A 51 0.91 7.70 -4.07
CA ASP A 51 1.42 8.35 -5.30
C ASP A 51 1.72 7.30 -6.39
N LEU A 52 2.31 6.16 -6.04
CA LEU A 52 2.53 5.02 -6.95
C LEU A 52 1.21 4.41 -7.43
N ASP A 53 0.27 4.16 -6.52
CA ASP A 53 -1.02 3.58 -6.83
C ASP A 53 -1.81 4.47 -7.80
N THR A 54 -1.62 5.80 -7.75
CA THR A 54 -2.21 6.72 -8.73
C THR A 54 -1.71 6.47 -10.16
N VAL A 55 -0.42 6.17 -10.31
CA VAL A 55 0.19 5.79 -11.61
C VAL A 55 -0.32 4.41 -12.04
N MET A 56 -0.29 3.44 -11.14
CA MET A 56 -0.67 2.05 -11.43
C MET A 56 -2.17 1.89 -11.70
N ALA A 57 -3.03 2.70 -11.07
CA ALA A 57 -4.47 2.71 -11.32
C ALA A 57 -4.84 3.11 -12.75
N ARG A 58 -3.92 3.78 -13.47
CA ARG A 58 -4.05 4.10 -14.91
C ARG A 58 -3.47 3.01 -15.82
N GLY A 59 -3.09 1.86 -15.25
CA GLY A 59 -2.42 0.77 -15.95
C GLY A 59 -0.90 0.93 -16.05
N GLY A 60 -0.31 1.93 -15.40
CA GLY A 60 1.12 2.21 -15.47
C GLY A 60 1.56 2.89 -16.78
N ILE A 61 2.84 3.22 -16.83
CA ILE A 61 3.50 3.85 -17.98
C ILE A 61 3.51 2.89 -19.17
N TRP A 62 3.61 1.59 -18.94
CA TRP A 62 3.50 0.59 -20.01
C TRP A 62 2.18 0.71 -20.77
N THR A 63 1.05 0.73 -20.05
CA THR A 63 -0.28 0.87 -20.68
C THR A 63 -0.42 2.19 -21.41
N LEU A 64 0.10 3.29 -20.85
CA LEU A 64 0.12 4.60 -21.51
C LEU A 64 0.83 4.52 -22.87
N MET A 65 1.99 3.86 -22.95
CA MET A 65 2.73 3.70 -24.20
C MET A 65 2.04 2.76 -25.19
N GLU A 66 1.45 1.67 -24.72
CA GLU A 66 0.66 0.74 -25.56
C GLU A 66 -0.55 1.43 -26.22
N GLN A 67 -1.16 2.38 -25.52
CA GLN A 67 -2.32 3.13 -25.98
C GLN A 67 -1.97 4.38 -26.80
N THR A 68 -0.70 4.79 -26.80
CA THR A 68 -0.26 5.98 -27.54
C THR A 68 0.23 5.60 -28.94
N GLU A 69 -0.37 6.21 -29.96
CA GLU A 69 0.04 6.02 -31.35
C GLU A 69 1.54 6.34 -31.54
N GLY A 70 2.27 5.42 -32.17
CA GLY A 70 3.70 5.54 -32.41
C GLY A 70 4.61 5.09 -31.27
N LEU A 71 4.09 4.74 -30.09
CA LEU A 71 4.92 4.33 -28.93
C LEU A 71 4.86 2.85 -28.58
N LYS A 72 3.92 2.09 -29.17
CA LYS A 72 3.71 0.67 -28.85
C LYS A 72 4.97 -0.18 -28.95
N ASP A 73 5.73 -0.04 -30.03
CA ASP A 73 6.96 -0.84 -30.25
C ASP A 73 8.08 -0.52 -29.23
N GLN A 74 7.93 0.57 -28.48
CA GLN A 74 8.86 1.00 -27.44
C GLN A 74 8.29 0.81 -26.04
N SER A 75 7.08 0.27 -25.88
CA SER A 75 6.37 0.22 -24.60
C SER A 75 7.12 -0.52 -23.49
N MET A 76 8.03 -1.43 -23.84
CA MET A 76 8.89 -2.14 -22.88
C MET A 76 9.69 -1.21 -21.96
N ILE A 77 9.99 0.03 -22.37
CA ILE A 77 10.59 1.02 -21.47
C ILE A 77 9.61 1.45 -20.37
N GLY A 78 8.33 1.61 -20.70
CA GLY A 78 7.27 1.89 -19.74
C GLY A 78 7.12 0.77 -18.70
N LEU A 79 7.22 -0.49 -19.12
CA LEU A 79 7.20 -1.62 -18.18
C LEU A 79 8.39 -1.60 -17.22
N GLN A 80 9.58 -1.25 -17.72
CA GLN A 80 10.76 -1.08 -16.87
C GLN A 80 10.57 0.06 -15.85
N VAL A 81 10.01 1.19 -16.29
CA VAL A 81 9.69 2.31 -15.41
C VAL A 81 8.72 1.88 -14.31
N ASP A 82 7.63 1.17 -14.66
CA ASP A 82 6.65 0.69 -13.68
C ASP A 82 7.29 -0.22 -12.62
N GLY A 83 8.17 -1.12 -13.04
CA GLY A 83 8.93 -1.99 -12.14
C GLY A 83 9.89 -1.21 -11.23
N LYS A 84 10.62 -0.23 -11.77
CA LYS A 84 11.56 0.62 -11.01
C LYS A 84 10.85 1.53 -10.02
N LEU A 85 9.71 2.10 -10.38
CA LEU A 85 8.86 2.88 -9.47
C LEU A 85 8.42 2.03 -8.28
N SER A 86 7.88 0.85 -8.55
CA SER A 86 7.44 -0.10 -7.52
C SER A 86 8.59 -0.52 -6.60
N ARG A 87 9.76 -0.81 -7.17
CA ARG A 87 10.96 -1.18 -6.43
C ARG A 87 11.46 -0.06 -5.53
N THR A 88 11.48 1.17 -6.03
CA THR A 88 11.92 2.35 -5.28
C THR A 88 11.05 2.58 -4.03
N VAL A 89 9.73 2.49 -4.19
CA VAL A 89 8.79 2.59 -3.05
C VAL A 89 8.97 1.42 -2.09
N GLY A 90 9.14 0.19 -2.60
CA GLY A 90 9.38 -1.00 -1.78
C GLY A 90 10.67 -0.94 -0.94
N ILE A 91 11.74 -0.34 -1.47
CA ILE A 91 12.97 -0.09 -0.70
C ILE A 91 12.69 0.85 0.47
N PHE A 92 11.96 1.95 0.24
CA PHE A 92 11.61 2.89 1.29
C PHE A 92 10.78 2.24 2.40
N GLU A 93 9.79 1.43 2.03
CA GLU A 93 8.96 0.64 2.94
C GLU A 93 9.80 -0.31 3.78
N THR A 94 10.69 -1.07 3.13
CA THR A 94 11.57 -2.02 3.81
C THR A 94 12.46 -1.32 4.84
N LEU A 95 12.96 -0.12 4.52
CA LEU A 95 13.74 0.69 5.45
C LEU A 95 12.91 1.17 6.66
N CYS A 96 11.63 1.52 6.45
CA CYS A 96 10.71 1.85 7.53
C CYS A 96 10.43 0.64 8.43
N GLU A 97 10.11 -0.52 7.85
CA GLU A 97 9.82 -1.76 8.57
C GLU A 97 11.03 -2.28 9.35
N SER A 98 12.23 -2.10 8.80
CA SER A 98 13.50 -2.50 9.43
C SER A 98 13.95 -1.54 10.54
N GLY A 99 13.20 -0.47 10.83
CA GLY A 99 13.56 0.54 11.83
C GLY A 99 14.76 1.43 11.44
N LYS A 100 15.23 1.36 10.19
CA LYS A 100 16.39 2.12 9.70
C LYS A 100 16.07 3.58 9.38
N ASN A 101 14.79 3.97 9.38
CA ASN A 101 14.26 5.31 9.15
C ASN A 101 14.92 6.04 7.96
N PRO A 102 14.34 5.98 6.74
CA PRO A 102 14.81 6.69 5.57
C PRO A 102 14.99 8.19 5.82
N THR A 103 15.94 8.79 5.11
CA THR A 103 16.16 10.23 5.18
C THR A 103 15.02 11.01 4.52
N LYS A 104 14.78 12.25 4.97
CA LYS A 104 13.84 13.16 4.32
C LYS A 104 14.20 13.40 2.85
N GLN A 105 15.50 13.46 2.54
CA GLN A 105 16.00 13.63 1.18
C GLN A 105 15.59 12.46 0.29
N LEU A 106 15.66 11.22 0.80
CA LEU A 106 15.19 10.05 0.07
C LEU A 106 13.68 10.12 -0.17
N PHE A 107 12.89 10.44 0.86
CA PHE A 107 11.44 10.64 0.69
C PHE A 107 11.12 11.64 -0.44
N VAL A 108 11.75 12.82 -0.41
CA VAL A 108 11.54 13.86 -1.42
C VAL A 108 11.99 13.40 -2.81
N ALA A 109 13.10 12.68 -2.92
CA ALA A 109 13.58 12.16 -4.20
C ALA A 109 12.57 11.19 -4.83
N ILE A 110 12.02 10.26 -4.05
CA ILE A 110 11.01 9.31 -4.52
C ILE A 110 9.70 10.04 -4.87
N GLN A 111 9.26 10.96 -4.01
CA GLN A 111 8.05 11.74 -4.23
C GLN A 111 8.12 12.54 -5.54
N ASN A 112 9.27 13.16 -5.83
CA ASN A 112 9.47 13.92 -7.07
C ASN A 112 9.39 13.02 -8.31
N ILE A 113 10.04 11.85 -8.28
CA ILE A 113 9.99 10.88 -9.39
C ILE A 113 8.57 10.35 -9.61
N LEU A 114 7.81 10.07 -8.55
CA LEU A 114 6.40 9.70 -8.66
C LEU A 114 5.55 10.87 -9.19
N GLY A 115 5.90 12.11 -8.85
CA GLY A 115 5.34 13.32 -9.45
C GLY A 115 5.57 13.37 -10.96
N GLU A 116 6.81 13.21 -11.42
CA GLU A 116 7.18 13.15 -12.83
C GLU A 116 6.38 12.05 -13.55
N ALA A 117 6.32 10.84 -12.98
CA ALA A 117 5.54 9.73 -13.52
C ALA A 117 4.04 10.05 -13.66
N ARG A 118 3.43 10.80 -12.73
CA ARG A 118 2.02 11.21 -12.86
C ARG A 118 1.82 12.23 -13.98
N THR A 119 2.79 13.10 -14.22
CA THR A 119 2.69 14.15 -15.25
C THR A 119 2.78 13.61 -16.67
N THR A 120 3.34 12.41 -16.90
CA THR A 120 3.39 11.79 -18.24
C THR A 120 2.01 11.50 -18.82
N PHE A 121 1.01 11.28 -17.97
CA PHE A 121 -0.38 11.07 -18.38
C PHE A 121 -1.12 12.37 -18.77
N ASN A 122 -0.43 13.50 -18.88
CA ASN A 122 -1.03 14.75 -19.32
C ASN A 122 -1.18 14.76 -20.87
N PRO A 123 -2.40 14.86 -21.41
CA PRO A 123 -2.70 14.67 -22.83
C PRO A 123 -2.15 15.73 -23.79
N SER A 124 -1.47 16.77 -23.32
CA SER A 124 -0.94 17.85 -24.17
C SER A 124 0.39 17.53 -24.87
N SER A 125 0.92 16.32 -24.70
CA SER A 125 2.24 15.90 -25.18
C SER A 125 2.13 15.14 -26.52
N SER A 126 2.96 15.48 -27.50
CA SER A 126 3.15 14.61 -28.68
C SER A 126 3.83 13.30 -28.26
N SER A 127 3.67 12.24 -29.05
CA SER A 127 4.30 10.94 -28.78
C SER A 127 5.81 11.04 -28.55
N ASP A 128 6.51 11.85 -29.34
CA ASP A 128 7.96 12.07 -29.17
C ASP A 128 8.31 12.71 -27.83
N LYS A 129 7.54 13.74 -27.41
CA LYS A 129 7.76 14.40 -26.11
C LYS A 129 7.44 13.48 -24.95
N LEU A 130 6.40 12.65 -25.10
CA LEU A 130 6.06 11.64 -24.11
C LEU A 130 7.18 10.60 -23.97
N LEU A 131 7.71 10.12 -25.09
CA LEU A 131 8.84 9.19 -25.09
C LEU A 131 10.09 9.80 -24.46
N GLU A 132 10.42 11.06 -24.77
CA GLU A 132 11.53 11.78 -24.15
C GLU A 132 11.35 11.88 -22.63
N ALA A 133 10.14 12.23 -22.17
CA ALA A 133 9.83 12.30 -20.75
C ALA A 133 9.96 10.93 -20.05
N ILE A 134 9.47 9.85 -20.68
CA ILE A 134 9.57 8.49 -20.13
C ILE A 134 11.03 8.03 -20.08
N ASN A 135 11.84 8.33 -21.08
CA ASN A 135 13.27 8.03 -21.07
C ASN A 135 14.02 8.80 -19.98
N GLY A 136 13.69 10.09 -19.81
CA GLY A 136 14.21 10.91 -18.70
C GLY A 136 13.86 10.32 -17.35
N LEU A 137 12.59 9.95 -17.15
CA LEU A 137 12.11 9.29 -15.94
C LEU A 137 12.84 7.96 -15.67
N ASN A 138 13.01 7.13 -16.70
CA ASN A 138 13.71 5.85 -16.58
C ASN A 138 15.17 6.04 -16.14
N LYS A 139 15.85 7.04 -16.70
CA LYS A 139 17.22 7.40 -16.32
C LYS A 139 17.30 7.93 -14.89
N ASN A 140 16.40 8.83 -14.50
CA ASN A 140 16.33 9.37 -13.13
C ASN A 140 16.11 8.25 -12.11
N LEU A 141 15.30 7.26 -12.45
CA LEU A 141 15.08 6.05 -11.64
C LEU A 141 16.36 5.21 -11.52
N ASP A 142 17.10 5.00 -12.61
CA ASP A 142 18.39 4.28 -12.56
C ASP A 142 19.40 5.00 -11.65
N GLU A 143 19.50 6.32 -11.77
CA GLU A 143 20.38 7.13 -10.92
C GLU A 143 19.97 7.12 -9.44
N LEU A 144 18.66 7.05 -9.15
CA LEU A 144 18.17 6.94 -7.78
C LEU A 144 18.44 5.55 -7.21
N LEU A 145 18.08 4.49 -7.94
CA LEU A 145 18.26 3.10 -7.51
C LEU A 145 19.73 2.80 -7.25
N ALA A 146 20.65 3.26 -8.10
CA ALA A 146 22.09 3.10 -7.90
C ALA A 146 22.63 3.75 -6.60
N LYS A 147 21.88 4.65 -5.96
CA LYS A 147 22.25 5.28 -4.68
C LYS A 147 21.65 4.61 -3.46
N ILE A 148 20.58 3.83 -3.63
CA ILE A 148 19.77 3.28 -2.53
C ILE A 148 19.79 1.75 -2.47
N GLU A 149 20.31 1.10 -3.50
CA GLU A 149 20.68 -0.32 -3.52
C GLU A 149 22.12 -0.55 -3.08
#